data_AF-A0A1E4TUG2-F1
#
_entry.id   AF-A0A1E4TUG2-F1
#
_cell.length_a   1.000
_cell.length_b   1.000
_cell.length_c   1.000
_cell.angle_alpha   90.00
_cell.angle_beta   90.00
_cell.angle_gamma   90.00
#
_symmetry.space_group_name_H-M   'P 1'
#
loop_
_entity.id
_entity.type
_entity.pdbx_description
1 polymer ?
#
loop_
_entity_poly.entity_id
_entity_poly.type
_entity_poly.pdbx_seq_one_letter_code
_entity_poly.pdbx_strand_id
1 'polypeptide(L)'
;QRTFSSSIKYFNSAKKDLETILKSELEFEKNDAFSLEKYHQDWLASSGFQIINVEDKVLAELVKKNGNEIIHVYFDVVQITNSPFENEMDEQDDEQLIDENNEDGELRNLVNDTIANVNVVIENTTDNSAIGIDLLLSVSNNKFAINGLSHFEDATLALSETAEADSKRQLKYNGPPFSNLAEELQDSLTGYLTSRGIDEQLGDFIVAYSTVKENNEYISWLTNLKKFF
;
A
#
# COMPACT_ATOMS: atom_id res chain seq x y z
N GLN A 1 -28.11 54.38 16.99
CA GLN A 1 -26.77 53.78 16.79
C GLN A 1 -26.97 52.30 16.51
N ARG A 2 -26.52 51.78 15.36
CA ARG A 2 -26.54 50.34 15.07
C ARG A 2 -25.23 49.74 15.59
N THR A 3 -25.34 48.81 16.53
CA THR A 3 -24.23 48.07 17.12
C THR A 3 -23.80 46.99 16.13
N PHE A 4 -22.55 47.03 15.68
CA PHE A 4 -21.97 45.97 14.86
C PHE A 4 -21.61 44.77 15.75
N SER A 5 -22.11 43.58 15.39
CA SER A 5 -21.79 42.31 16.05
C SER A 5 -20.35 41.89 15.73
N SER A 6 -19.62 41.41 16.74
CA SER A 6 -18.18 41.18 16.74
C SER A 6 -17.75 39.78 16.28
N SER A 7 -18.48 39.18 15.34
CA SER A 7 -18.26 37.79 14.90
C SER A 7 -16.95 37.56 14.12
N ILE A 8 -16.30 38.63 13.62
CA ILE A 8 -15.09 38.53 12.77
C ILE A 8 -13.83 38.10 13.56
N LYS A 9 -13.75 38.37 14.87
CA LYS A 9 -12.54 38.10 15.66
C LYS A 9 -12.33 36.62 16.00
N TYR A 10 -13.41 35.86 16.19
CA TYR A 10 -13.33 34.45 16.57
C TYR A 10 -12.83 33.54 15.45
N PHE A 11 -13.30 33.76 14.20
CA PHE A 11 -12.83 33.00 13.03
C PHE A 11 -11.31 33.15 12.80
N ASN A 12 -10.76 34.34 13.08
CA ASN A 12 -9.33 34.59 12.91
C ASN A 12 -8.47 33.99 14.03
N SER A 13 -9.02 33.72 15.21
CA SER A 13 -8.29 33.04 16.30
C SER A 13 -8.10 31.56 15.98
N ALA A 14 -9.18 30.86 15.63
CA ALA A 14 -9.12 29.45 15.29
C ALA A 14 -8.19 29.17 14.10
N LYS A 15 -8.17 30.06 13.11
CA LYS A 15 -7.21 30.00 12.00
C LYS A 15 -5.76 30.10 12.49
N LYS A 16 -5.45 31.07 13.35
CA LYS A 16 -4.11 31.28 13.88
C LYS A 16 -3.64 30.11 14.76
N ASP A 17 -4.56 29.53 15.53
CA ASP A 17 -4.29 28.37 16.36
C ASP A 17 -3.96 27.16 15.46
N LEU A 18 -4.76 26.92 14.42
CA LEU A 18 -4.49 25.89 13.42
C LEU A 18 -3.15 26.10 12.69
N GLU A 19 -2.84 27.32 12.23
CA GLU A 19 -1.55 27.64 11.62
C GLU A 19 -0.37 27.36 12.55
N THR A 20 -0.55 27.55 13.86
CA THR A 20 0.49 27.29 14.87
C THR A 20 0.69 25.79 15.05
N ILE A 21 -0.40 25.03 15.19
CA ILE A 21 -0.37 23.57 15.33
C ILE A 21 0.25 22.94 14.08
N LEU A 22 -0.20 23.31 12.87
CA LEU A 22 0.35 22.80 11.61
C LEU A 22 1.86 23.10 11.46
N LYS A 23 2.33 24.23 12.00
CA LYS A 23 3.77 24.54 11.99
C LYS A 23 4.55 23.60 12.91
N SER A 24 4.06 23.42 14.14
CA SER A 24 4.71 22.53 15.11
C SER A 24 4.73 21.08 14.62
N GLU A 25 3.60 20.61 14.10
CA GLU A 25 3.46 19.25 13.55
C GLU A 25 4.42 19.03 12.38
N LEU A 26 4.42 19.95 11.40
CA LEU A 26 5.31 19.86 10.25
C LEU A 26 6.80 19.92 10.64
N GLU A 27 7.14 20.66 11.69
CA GLU A 27 8.51 20.70 12.21
C GLU A 27 8.87 19.40 12.92
N PHE A 28 7.96 18.81 13.68
CA PHE A 28 8.14 17.52 14.33
C PHE A 28 8.39 16.42 13.30
N GLU A 29 7.47 16.23 12.35
CA GLU A 29 7.55 15.19 11.32
C GLU A 29 8.81 15.31 10.45
N LYS A 30 9.25 16.53 10.14
CA LYS A 30 10.49 16.73 9.38
C LYS A 30 11.74 16.37 10.16
N ASN A 31 11.71 16.50 11.48
CA ASN A 31 12.84 16.15 12.33
C ASN A 31 12.89 14.64 12.59
N ASP A 32 11.73 13.98 12.59
CA ASP A 32 11.60 12.52 12.76
C ASP A 32 11.60 11.74 11.43
N ALA A 33 11.62 12.46 10.31
CA ALA A 33 11.63 11.85 8.98
C ALA A 33 12.73 10.80 8.83
N PHE A 34 12.32 9.62 8.41
CA PHE A 34 13.19 8.48 8.21
C PHE A 34 13.22 8.07 6.74
N SER A 35 14.18 7.21 6.42
CA SER A 35 14.35 6.65 5.08
C SER A 35 14.42 5.13 5.15
N LEU A 36 14.25 4.48 4.00
CA LEU A 36 14.47 3.04 3.88
C LEU A 36 15.80 2.62 4.51
N GLU A 37 15.78 1.55 5.29
CA GLU A 37 17.00 0.98 5.85
C GLU A 37 17.94 0.46 4.76
N LYS A 38 19.22 0.30 5.11
CA LYS A 38 20.26 -0.12 4.16
C LYS A 38 19.94 -1.46 3.49
N TYR A 39 19.38 -2.40 4.25
CA TYR A 39 18.95 -3.70 3.74
C TYR A 39 17.93 -3.56 2.59
N HIS A 40 16.89 -2.74 2.77
CA HIS A 40 15.86 -2.50 1.75
C HIS A 40 16.42 -1.78 0.50
N GLN A 41 17.35 -0.84 0.71
CA GLN A 41 18.04 -0.17 -0.40
C GLN A 41 18.89 -1.16 -1.22
N ASP A 42 19.60 -2.06 -0.54
CA ASP A 42 20.45 -3.07 -1.19
C ASP A 42 19.61 -4.14 -1.90
N TRP A 43 18.47 -4.53 -1.31
CA TRP A 43 17.49 -5.39 -1.98
C TRP A 43 16.97 -4.73 -3.25
N LEU A 44 16.50 -3.47 -3.20
CA LEU A 44 15.98 -2.77 -4.39
C LEU A 44 17.05 -2.65 -5.48
N ALA A 45 18.30 -2.37 -5.10
CA ALA A 45 19.41 -2.26 -6.04
C ALA A 45 19.76 -3.58 -6.75
N SER A 46 19.42 -4.74 -6.14
CA SER A 46 19.77 -6.06 -6.65
C SER A 46 18.58 -6.86 -7.20
N SER A 47 17.35 -6.53 -6.81
CA SER A 47 16.12 -7.27 -7.17
C SER A 47 15.72 -7.10 -8.64
N GLY A 48 16.20 -6.02 -9.28
CA GLY A 48 15.83 -5.62 -10.64
C GLY A 48 14.52 -4.84 -10.72
N PHE A 49 13.84 -4.62 -9.59
CA PHE A 49 12.68 -3.72 -9.51
C PHE A 49 13.13 -2.26 -9.50
N GLN A 50 12.29 -1.42 -10.11
CA GLN A 50 12.43 0.02 -10.13
C GLN A 50 11.14 0.64 -9.61
N ILE A 51 11.26 1.64 -8.75
CA ILE A 51 10.12 2.39 -8.25
C ILE A 51 9.68 3.38 -9.33
N ILE A 52 8.43 3.29 -9.76
CA ILE A 52 7.79 4.30 -10.59
C ILE A 52 7.01 5.21 -9.65
N ASN A 53 7.63 6.32 -9.26
CA ASN A 53 6.99 7.29 -8.38
C ASN A 53 6.19 8.29 -9.21
N VAL A 54 4.91 8.42 -8.87
CA VAL A 54 4.07 9.52 -9.36
C VAL A 54 3.76 10.39 -8.14
N GLU A 55 4.24 11.64 -8.16
CA GLU A 55 3.93 12.63 -7.13
C GLU A 55 2.40 12.75 -6.95
N ASP A 56 1.97 12.92 -5.70
CA ASP A 56 0.55 13.03 -5.30
C ASP A 56 -0.31 11.79 -5.60
N LYS A 57 0.29 10.61 -5.81
CA LYS A 57 -0.43 9.32 -5.87
C LYS A 57 -0.08 8.43 -4.67
N VAL A 58 -1.14 7.93 -4.02
CA VAL A 58 -1.08 6.90 -2.97
C VAL A 58 -0.73 5.53 -3.56
N LEU A 59 -1.23 5.23 -4.76
CA LEU A 59 -0.89 4.01 -5.47
C LEU A 59 0.58 4.06 -5.92
N ALA A 60 1.39 3.15 -5.39
CA ALA A 60 2.78 2.97 -5.78
C ALA A 60 2.91 1.86 -6.82
N GLU A 61 3.94 1.95 -7.66
CA GLU A 61 4.25 0.97 -8.68
C GLU A 61 5.74 0.55 -8.62
N LEU A 62 6.00 -0.75 -8.66
CA LEU A 62 7.30 -1.32 -8.95
C LEU A 62 7.29 -2.00 -10.32
N VAL A 63 8.32 -1.77 -11.11
CA VAL A 63 8.48 -2.36 -12.44
C VAL A 63 9.79 -3.14 -12.53
N LYS A 64 9.72 -4.35 -13.07
CA LYS A 64 10.88 -5.20 -13.36
C LYS A 64 10.75 -5.80 -14.75
N LYS A 65 11.81 -5.71 -15.55
CA LYS A 65 11.91 -6.42 -16.82
C LYS A 65 12.61 -7.76 -16.64
N ASN A 66 12.01 -8.84 -17.13
CA ASN A 66 12.54 -10.19 -17.05
C ASN A 66 12.44 -10.91 -18.40
N GLY A 67 13.46 -10.76 -19.25
CA GLY A 67 13.45 -11.31 -20.60
C GLY A 67 12.35 -10.67 -21.47
N ASN A 68 11.37 -11.49 -21.88
CA ASN A 68 10.19 -11.06 -22.64
C ASN A 68 8.99 -10.72 -21.75
N GLU A 69 9.19 -10.69 -20.43
CA GLU A 69 8.16 -10.29 -19.47
C GLU A 69 8.48 -8.90 -18.91
N ILE A 70 7.44 -8.08 -18.70
CA ILE A 70 7.50 -6.88 -17.85
C ILE A 70 6.52 -7.10 -16.70
N ILE A 71 7.04 -7.01 -15.49
CA ILE A 71 6.31 -7.25 -14.25
C ILE A 71 6.03 -5.89 -13.62
N HIS A 72 4.76 -5.58 -13.41
CA HIS A 72 4.27 -4.42 -12.71
C HIS A 72 3.65 -4.88 -11.39
N VAL A 73 3.98 -4.21 -10.29
CA VAL A 73 3.44 -4.49 -8.96
C VAL A 73 2.85 -3.20 -8.41
N TYR A 74 1.55 -3.20 -8.17
CA TYR A 74 0.79 -2.07 -7.67
C TYR A 74 0.33 -2.33 -6.24
N PHE A 75 0.48 -1.34 -5.37
CA PHE A 75 0.00 -1.41 -3.99
C PHE A 75 -0.36 -0.02 -3.47
N ASP A 76 -1.36 0.03 -2.60
CA ASP A 76 -1.81 1.25 -1.94
C ASP A 76 -1.04 1.43 -0.62
N VAL A 77 -0.24 2.50 -0.54
CA VAL A 77 0.59 2.72 0.65
C VAL A 77 -0.25 2.99 1.89
N VAL A 78 -1.41 3.64 1.75
CA VAL A 78 -2.31 3.97 2.86
C VAL A 78 -3.03 2.72 3.35
N GLN A 79 -3.41 1.80 2.47
CA GLN A 79 -3.98 0.52 2.89
C GLN A 79 -2.97 -0.28 3.73
N ILE A 80 -1.69 -0.25 3.36
CA ILE A 80 -0.64 -1.00 4.05
C ILE A 80 -0.30 -0.38 5.40
N THR A 81 -0.19 0.95 5.48
CA THR A 81 0.18 1.66 6.71
C THR A 81 -0.98 1.86 7.67
N ASN A 82 -2.23 1.97 7.18
CA ASN A 82 -3.40 2.07 8.04
C ASN A 82 -3.77 0.68 8.57
N SER A 83 -2.99 0.18 9.53
CA SER A 83 -3.49 -0.90 10.38
C SER A 83 -4.60 -0.35 11.27
N PRO A 84 -5.81 -0.91 11.24
CA PRO A 84 -6.90 -0.46 12.10
C PRO A 84 -6.58 -0.60 13.60
N PHE A 85 -5.56 -1.38 13.97
CA PHE A 85 -5.22 -1.66 15.37
C PHE A 85 -4.05 -0.82 15.92
N GLU A 86 -3.12 -0.30 15.10
CA GLU A 86 -2.09 0.63 15.60
C GLU A 86 -2.74 1.91 16.15
N ASN A 87 -3.79 2.39 15.49
CA ASN A 87 -4.59 3.53 15.97
C ASN A 87 -5.36 3.24 17.29
N GLU A 88 -5.62 1.97 17.62
CA GLU A 88 -6.30 1.58 18.87
C GLU A 88 -5.32 1.33 20.03
N MET A 89 -4.05 1.02 19.75
CA MET A 89 -3.02 0.82 20.77
C MET A 89 -2.57 2.15 21.39
N ASP A 90 -2.54 3.24 20.61
CA ASP A 90 -2.27 4.59 21.14
C ASP A 90 -3.43 5.16 21.98
N GLU A 91 -4.66 4.62 21.84
CA GLU A 91 -5.83 5.02 22.64
C GLU A 91 -6.02 4.19 23.91
N GLN A 92 -5.25 3.11 24.11
CA GLN A 92 -5.38 2.19 25.26
C GLN A 92 -4.08 2.06 26.06
N ASP A 93 -3.58 3.20 26.52
CA ASP A 93 -2.63 3.31 27.64
C ASP A 93 -3.33 3.00 29.00
N ASP A 94 -4.19 1.98 29.03
CA ASP A 94 -4.79 1.43 30.26
C ASP A 94 -4.36 -0.04 30.37
N GLU A 95 -3.30 -0.24 31.15
CA GLU A 95 -2.73 -1.53 31.57
C GLU A 95 -3.80 -2.62 31.79
N GLN A 96 -4.03 -3.48 30.80
CA GLN A 96 -4.60 -4.81 31.03
C GLN A 96 -3.54 -5.86 30.72
N LEU A 97 -2.94 -6.32 31.82
CA LEU A 97 -2.02 -7.44 31.95
C LEU A 97 -2.32 -8.56 30.95
N ILE A 98 -1.40 -8.76 30.00
CA ILE A 98 -1.37 -9.88 29.08
C ILE A 98 -1.11 -11.15 29.91
N ASP A 99 -2.12 -12.01 30.04
CA ASP A 99 -1.96 -13.36 30.59
C ASP A 99 -1.53 -14.29 29.44
N GLU A 100 -0.22 -14.56 29.35
CA GLU A 100 0.42 -15.42 28.34
C GLU A 100 -0.07 -16.89 28.37
N ASN A 101 -0.98 -17.27 29.26
CA ASN A 101 -1.49 -18.65 29.39
C ASN A 101 -2.92 -18.88 28.86
N ASN A 102 -3.56 -17.91 28.21
CA ASN A 102 -4.87 -18.13 27.59
C ASN A 102 -4.74 -18.50 26.10
N GLU A 103 -5.37 -19.60 25.69
CA GLU A 103 -5.49 -20.05 24.28
C GLU A 103 -6.11 -18.98 23.35
N ASP A 104 -6.81 -17.99 23.93
CA ASP A 104 -7.36 -16.82 23.23
C ASP A 104 -6.31 -15.76 22.84
N GLY A 105 -5.12 -15.78 23.45
CA GLY A 105 -4.02 -14.85 23.13
C GLY A 105 -3.36 -15.17 21.78
N GLU A 106 -3.18 -16.45 21.46
CA GLU A 106 -2.69 -16.86 20.14
C GLU A 106 -3.76 -16.73 19.06
N LEU A 107 -5.03 -16.97 19.39
CA LEU A 107 -6.13 -16.75 18.46
C LEU A 107 -6.25 -15.28 18.05
N ARG A 108 -6.11 -14.33 18.99
CA ARG A 108 -6.12 -12.88 18.69
C ARG A 108 -4.96 -12.45 17.78
N ASN A 109 -3.77 -13.03 17.93
CA ASN A 109 -2.65 -12.78 17.02
C ASN A 109 -2.91 -13.32 15.60
N LEU A 110 -3.74 -14.36 15.44
CA LEU A 110 -4.14 -14.91 14.15
C LEU A 110 -5.30 -14.15 13.48
N VAL A 111 -6.11 -13.39 14.23
CA VAL A 111 -7.22 -12.57 13.66
C VAL A 111 -6.81 -11.12 13.37
N ASN A 112 -5.60 -10.69 13.76
CA ASN A 112 -5.11 -9.31 13.69
C ASN A 112 -4.19 -9.02 12.49
N ASP A 113 -4.14 -9.92 11.51
CA ASP A 113 -3.28 -9.70 10.35
C ASP A 113 -3.88 -8.64 9.41
N THR A 114 -3.20 -7.50 9.29
CA THR A 114 -3.59 -6.47 8.32
C THR A 114 -3.32 -7.02 6.93
N ILE A 115 -4.38 -7.16 6.12
CA ILE A 115 -4.30 -7.65 4.76
C ILE A 115 -4.38 -6.48 3.78
N ALA A 116 -3.35 -6.33 2.96
CA ALA A 116 -3.29 -5.35 1.89
C ALA A 116 -3.49 -6.00 0.52
N ASN A 117 -4.14 -5.28 -0.40
CA ASN A 117 -4.24 -5.75 -1.79
C ASN A 117 -2.98 -5.35 -2.54
N VAL A 118 -2.41 -6.30 -3.27
CA VAL A 118 -1.30 -6.07 -4.19
C VAL A 118 -1.70 -6.64 -5.54
N ASN A 119 -1.69 -5.82 -6.59
CA ASN A 119 -2.01 -6.26 -7.93
C ASN A 119 -0.73 -6.41 -8.74
N VAL A 120 -0.53 -7.58 -9.34
CA VAL A 120 0.62 -7.86 -10.21
C VAL A 120 0.14 -8.02 -11.64
N VAL A 121 0.70 -7.26 -12.57
CA VAL A 121 0.48 -7.45 -14.01
C VAL A 121 1.78 -7.93 -14.63
N ILE A 122 1.73 -9.06 -15.34
CA ILE A 122 2.86 -9.57 -16.12
C ILE A 122 2.49 -9.48 -17.59
N GLU A 123 3.11 -8.53 -18.28
CA GLU A 123 3.02 -8.35 -19.73
C GLU A 123 3.98 -9.33 -20.43
N ASN A 124 3.51 -9.97 -21.50
CA ASN A 124 4.36 -10.66 -22.46
C ASN A 124 4.63 -9.75 -23.66
N THR A 125 5.87 -9.26 -23.77
CA THR A 125 6.26 -8.32 -24.83
C THR A 125 6.31 -8.96 -26.22
N THR A 126 6.14 -10.28 -26.34
CA THR A 126 6.18 -11.00 -27.61
C THR A 126 4.88 -10.84 -28.40
N ASP A 127 3.75 -10.88 -27.70
CA ASP A 127 2.41 -10.83 -28.29
C ASP A 127 1.51 -9.76 -27.66
N ASN A 128 2.03 -8.98 -26.71
CA ASN A 128 1.33 -7.93 -25.98
C ASN A 128 0.15 -8.46 -25.13
N SER A 129 0.12 -9.77 -24.83
CA SER A 129 -0.81 -10.32 -23.85
C SER A 129 -0.35 -10.01 -22.42
N ALA A 130 -1.23 -10.17 -21.44
CA ALA A 130 -0.88 -10.04 -20.04
C ALA A 130 -1.69 -10.99 -19.16
N ILE A 131 -1.13 -11.30 -17.99
CA ILE A 131 -1.90 -11.83 -16.87
C ILE A 131 -1.93 -10.80 -15.75
N GLY A 132 -3.11 -10.58 -15.17
CA GLY A 132 -3.29 -9.83 -13.93
C GLY A 132 -3.51 -10.80 -12.79
N ILE A 133 -2.81 -10.62 -11.69
CA ILE A 133 -2.88 -11.45 -10.49
C ILE A 133 -3.24 -10.55 -9.31
N ASP A 134 -4.34 -10.88 -8.64
CA ASP A 134 -4.73 -10.23 -7.40
C ASP A 134 -4.12 -11.00 -6.23
N LEU A 135 -3.24 -10.33 -5.48
CA LEU A 135 -2.58 -10.87 -4.31
C LEU A 135 -3.10 -10.20 -3.04
N LEU A 136 -3.13 -10.98 -1.96
CA LEU A 136 -3.32 -10.51 -0.60
C LEU A 136 -1.97 -10.59 0.11
N LEU A 137 -1.46 -9.45 0.54
CA LEU A 137 -0.25 -9.34 1.36
C LEU A 137 -0.64 -9.34 2.83
N SER A 138 -0.12 -10.31 3.56
CA SER A 138 -0.09 -10.29 5.02
C SER A 138 0.99 -9.32 5.48
N VAL A 139 0.62 -8.22 6.13
CA VAL A 139 1.58 -7.21 6.60
C VAL A 139 2.39 -7.73 7.79
N SER A 140 1.83 -8.64 8.60
CA SER A 140 2.53 -9.16 9.78
C SER A 140 3.67 -10.14 9.45
N ASN A 141 3.59 -10.85 8.33
CA ASN A 141 4.57 -11.88 7.96
C ASN A 141 5.09 -11.77 6.54
N ASN A 142 4.73 -10.70 5.81
CA ASN A 142 5.20 -10.37 4.47
C ASN A 142 4.86 -11.43 3.39
N LYS A 143 3.90 -12.32 3.62
CA LYS A 143 3.53 -13.37 2.66
C LYS A 143 2.40 -12.94 1.74
N PHE A 144 2.48 -13.41 0.50
CA PHE A 144 1.42 -13.28 -0.48
C PHE A 144 0.54 -14.53 -0.52
N ALA A 145 -0.77 -14.32 -0.65
CA ALA A 145 -1.72 -15.32 -1.08
C ALA A 145 -2.37 -14.88 -2.40
N ILE A 146 -2.51 -15.81 -3.35
CA ILE A 146 -3.19 -15.53 -4.63
C ILE A 146 -4.70 -15.56 -4.39
N ASN A 147 -5.39 -14.46 -4.71
CA ASN A 147 -6.84 -14.34 -4.63
C ASN A 147 -7.50 -14.60 -5.99
N GLY A 148 -6.91 -14.09 -7.07
CA GLY A 148 -7.49 -14.16 -8.41
C GLY A 148 -6.44 -14.07 -9.50
N LEU A 149 -6.79 -14.56 -10.69
CA LEU A 149 -5.95 -14.48 -11.89
C LEU A 149 -6.80 -14.30 -13.13
N SER A 150 -6.47 -13.28 -13.91
CA SER A 150 -7.15 -12.89 -15.14
C SER A 150 -6.20 -12.84 -16.31
N HIS A 151 -6.64 -13.33 -17.47
CA HIS A 151 -5.91 -13.20 -18.72
C HIS A 151 -6.44 -12.00 -19.54
N PHE A 152 -5.51 -11.29 -20.18
CA PHE A 152 -5.77 -10.18 -21.08
C PHE A 152 -5.06 -10.40 -22.41
N GLU A 153 -5.79 -10.30 -23.51
CA GLU A 153 -5.22 -10.33 -24.87
C GLU A 153 -4.39 -9.06 -25.20
N ASP A 154 -4.54 -8.00 -24.40
CA ASP A 154 -3.86 -6.72 -24.58
C ASP A 154 -3.46 -6.16 -23.21
N ALA A 155 -2.14 -6.05 -22.99
CA ALA A 155 -1.53 -5.51 -21.78
C ALA A 155 -1.96 -4.07 -21.50
N THR A 156 -2.29 -3.29 -22.54
CA THR A 156 -2.80 -1.93 -22.40
C THR A 156 -4.08 -1.90 -21.56
N LEU A 157 -4.98 -2.88 -21.74
CA LEU A 157 -6.20 -2.97 -20.95
C LEU A 157 -5.92 -3.37 -19.50
N ALA A 158 -4.93 -4.23 -19.26
CA ALA A 158 -4.53 -4.64 -17.92
C ALA A 158 -3.95 -3.46 -17.13
N LEU A 159 -3.12 -2.64 -17.77
CA LEU A 159 -2.35 -1.55 -17.14
C LEU A 159 -3.10 -0.21 -17.08
N SER A 160 -4.14 0.00 -17.89
CA SER A 160 -4.81 1.31 -17.98
C SER A 160 -5.53 1.70 -16.69
N GLU A 161 -5.20 2.87 -16.14
CA GLU A 161 -5.86 3.45 -14.95
C GLU A 161 -7.20 4.16 -15.25
N THR A 162 -7.66 4.20 -16.50
CA THR A 162 -8.92 4.89 -16.84
C THR A 162 -10.15 4.15 -16.28
N ALA A 163 -11.18 4.91 -15.91
CA ALA A 163 -12.44 4.35 -15.43
C ALA A 163 -13.11 3.42 -16.46
N GLU A 164 -12.98 3.72 -17.75
CA GLU A 164 -13.51 2.88 -18.83
C GLU A 164 -12.74 1.56 -18.95
N ALA A 165 -11.42 1.57 -18.74
CA ALA A 165 -10.63 0.34 -18.73
C ALA A 165 -11.00 -0.52 -17.52
N ASP A 166 -11.18 0.09 -16.35
CA ASP A 166 -11.61 -0.61 -15.14
C ASP A 166 -12.97 -1.29 -15.31
N SER A 167 -13.96 -0.55 -15.83
CA SER A 167 -15.28 -1.12 -16.16
C SER A 167 -15.17 -2.30 -17.14
N LYS A 168 -14.31 -2.19 -18.16
CA LYS A 168 -14.07 -3.29 -19.11
C LYS A 168 -13.44 -4.52 -18.45
N ARG A 169 -12.51 -4.35 -17.50
CA ARG A 169 -11.91 -5.47 -16.74
C ARG A 169 -12.96 -6.16 -15.88
N GLN A 170 -13.82 -5.42 -15.19
CA GLN A 170 -14.89 -5.96 -14.35
C GLN A 170 -15.93 -6.78 -15.14
N LEU A 171 -16.16 -6.45 -16.41
CA LEU A 171 -17.08 -7.18 -17.28
C LEU A 171 -16.48 -8.45 -17.90
N LYS A 172 -15.16 -8.64 -17.81
CA LYS A 172 -14.48 -9.84 -18.32
C LYS A 172 -14.53 -10.96 -17.29
N TYR A 173 -14.43 -12.19 -17.79
CA TYR A 173 -14.26 -13.36 -16.93
C TYR A 173 -12.86 -13.35 -16.30
N ASN A 174 -12.82 -13.31 -14.97
CA ASN A 174 -11.58 -13.22 -14.17
C ASN A 174 -11.13 -14.56 -13.59
N GLY A 175 -11.49 -15.66 -14.25
CA GLY A 175 -11.22 -17.01 -13.76
C GLY A 175 -12.20 -17.47 -12.66
N PRO A 176 -12.10 -18.74 -12.24
CA PRO A 176 -12.79 -19.23 -11.05
C PRO A 176 -12.10 -18.70 -9.78
N PRO A 177 -12.72 -18.83 -8.59
CA PRO A 177 -12.01 -18.65 -7.32
C PRO A 177 -10.73 -19.48 -7.30
N PHE A 178 -9.60 -18.88 -6.90
CA PHE A 178 -8.29 -19.54 -6.93
C PHE A 178 -8.28 -20.87 -6.16
N SER A 179 -8.97 -20.92 -5.02
CA SER A 179 -9.15 -22.12 -4.19
C SER A 179 -9.84 -23.29 -4.89
N ASN A 180 -10.55 -23.04 -6.00
CA ASN A 180 -11.24 -24.07 -6.77
C ASN A 180 -10.34 -24.68 -7.86
N LEU A 181 -9.12 -24.17 -8.06
CA LEU A 181 -8.15 -24.74 -8.98
C LEU A 181 -7.54 -26.02 -8.40
N ALA A 182 -7.01 -26.89 -9.27
CA ALA A 182 -6.24 -28.05 -8.82
C ALA A 182 -5.00 -27.61 -8.03
N GLU A 183 -4.66 -28.33 -6.96
CA GLU A 183 -3.53 -28.01 -6.07
C GLU A 183 -2.21 -27.86 -6.83
N GLU A 184 -1.91 -28.79 -7.75
CA GLU A 184 -0.69 -28.71 -8.58
C GLU A 184 -0.63 -27.44 -9.45
N LEU A 185 -1.79 -26.91 -9.88
CA LEU A 185 -1.86 -25.65 -10.62
C LEU A 185 -1.65 -24.45 -9.68
N GLN A 186 -2.23 -24.49 -8.47
CA GLN A 186 -2.00 -23.45 -7.46
C GLN A 186 -0.51 -23.37 -7.09
N ASP A 187 0.12 -24.51 -6.82
CA ASP A 187 1.54 -24.61 -6.50
C ASP A 187 2.43 -24.11 -7.65
N SER A 188 2.10 -24.50 -8.88
CA SER A 188 2.84 -24.06 -10.07
C SER A 188 2.73 -22.56 -10.31
N LEU A 189 1.57 -21.95 -10.05
CA LEU A 189 1.37 -20.50 -10.14
C LEU A 189 2.16 -19.77 -9.05
N THR A 190 2.15 -20.26 -7.82
CA THR A 190 2.98 -19.72 -6.73
C THR A 190 4.47 -19.79 -7.09
N GLY A 191 4.95 -20.96 -7.54
CA GLY A 191 6.34 -21.13 -7.96
C GLY A 191 6.73 -20.23 -9.14
N TYR A 192 5.81 -20.02 -10.10
CA TYR A 192 5.99 -19.07 -11.19
C TYR A 192 6.19 -17.65 -10.66
N LEU A 193 5.32 -17.16 -9.77
CA LEU A 193 5.45 -15.81 -9.18
C LEU A 193 6.73 -15.65 -8.36
N THR A 194 7.07 -16.62 -7.51
CA THR A 194 8.32 -16.61 -6.72
C THR A 194 9.54 -16.55 -7.63
N SER A 195 9.56 -17.29 -8.75
CA SER A 195 10.69 -17.23 -9.70
C SER A 195 10.86 -15.87 -10.40
N ARG A 196 9.83 -15.00 -10.37
CA ARG A 196 9.88 -13.61 -10.85
C ARG A 196 10.33 -12.62 -9.77
N GLY A 197 10.48 -13.08 -8.52
CA GLY A 197 10.78 -12.25 -7.35
C GLY A 197 9.54 -11.69 -6.66
N ILE A 198 8.38 -12.34 -6.83
CA ILE A 198 7.19 -12.09 -6.02
C ILE A 198 7.23 -13.06 -4.84
N ASP A 199 7.93 -12.67 -3.78
CA ASP A 199 8.22 -13.49 -2.61
C ASP A 199 8.21 -12.65 -1.31
N GLU A 200 8.55 -13.28 -0.19
CA GLU A 200 8.53 -12.62 1.13
C GLU A 200 9.46 -11.39 1.20
N GLN A 201 10.55 -11.35 0.42
CA GLN A 201 11.44 -10.17 0.40
C GLN A 201 10.81 -8.99 -0.32
N LEU A 202 10.04 -9.25 -1.39
CA LEU A 202 9.21 -8.22 -2.00
C LEU A 202 8.14 -7.73 -1.03
N GLY A 203 7.48 -8.63 -0.29
CA GLY A 203 6.48 -8.27 0.71
C GLY A 203 7.05 -7.33 1.78
N ASP A 204 8.21 -7.70 2.34
CA ASP A 204 8.96 -6.91 3.32
C ASP A 204 9.32 -5.52 2.80
N PHE A 205 9.84 -5.47 1.56
CA PHE A 205 10.12 -4.19 0.91
C PHE A 205 8.87 -3.33 0.69
N ILE A 206 7.75 -3.92 0.27
CA ILE A 206 6.49 -3.20 0.06
C ILE A 206 6.03 -2.56 1.36
N VAL A 207 6.08 -3.28 2.49
CA VAL A 207 5.72 -2.76 3.81
C VAL A 207 6.63 -1.59 4.18
N ALA A 208 7.95 -1.79 4.19
CA ALA A 208 8.92 -0.76 4.58
C ALA A 208 8.85 0.49 3.68
N TYR A 209 8.68 0.31 2.36
CA TYR A 209 8.54 1.42 1.43
C TYR A 209 7.23 2.18 1.62
N SER A 210 6.15 1.48 1.94
CA SER A 210 4.84 2.11 2.18
C SER A 210 4.90 3.03 3.40
N THR A 211 5.53 2.61 4.50
CA THR A 211 5.74 3.43 5.69
C THR A 211 6.53 4.71 5.36
N VAL A 212 7.65 4.59 4.63
CA VAL A 212 8.47 5.75 4.24
C VAL A 212 7.70 6.67 3.30
N LYS A 213 7.01 6.11 2.30
CA LYS A 213 6.27 6.93 1.32
C LYS A 213 5.11 7.65 1.99
N GLU A 214 4.33 6.97 2.84
CA GLU A 214 3.20 7.59 3.55
C GLU A 214 3.66 8.77 4.41
N ASN A 215 4.72 8.62 5.21
CA ASN A 215 5.25 9.74 6.01
C ASN A 215 5.66 10.94 5.14
N ASN A 216 6.28 10.68 3.98
CA ASN A 216 6.61 11.74 3.02
C ASN A 216 5.37 12.42 2.43
N GLU A 217 4.32 11.66 2.11
CA GLU A 217 3.04 12.20 1.65
C GLU A 217 2.34 13.00 2.76
N TYR A 218 2.41 12.56 4.02
CA TYR A 218 1.89 13.28 5.19
C TYR A 218 2.60 14.63 5.37
N ILE A 219 3.94 14.66 5.30
CA ILE A 219 4.72 15.90 5.33
C ILE A 219 4.35 16.83 4.15
N SER A 220 4.14 16.28 2.95
CA SER A 220 3.69 17.04 1.78
C SER A 220 2.30 17.64 2.00
N TRP A 221 1.36 16.84 2.54
CA TRP A 221 0.01 17.26 2.88
C TRP A 221 -0.01 18.37 3.92
N LEU A 222 0.72 18.22 5.03
CA LEU A 222 0.89 19.26 6.05
C LEU A 222 1.49 20.54 5.46
N THR A 223 2.48 20.40 4.57
CA THR A 223 3.10 21.53 3.88
C THR A 223 2.08 22.27 3.00
N ASN A 224 1.25 21.56 2.26
CA ASN A 224 0.23 22.14 1.40
C ASN A 224 -0.92 22.77 2.19
N LEU A 225 -1.34 22.13 3.29
CA LEU A 225 -2.34 22.68 4.19
C LEU A 225 -1.86 23.97 4.88
N LYS A 226 -0.59 24.00 5.30
CA LYS A 226 0.06 25.21 5.83
C LYS A 226 0.18 26.34 4.80
N LYS A 227 0.30 26.04 3.49
CA LYS A 227 0.31 27.08 2.44
C LYS A 227 -1.09 27.68 2.24
N PHE A 228 -2.14 26.90 2.48
CA PHE A 228 -3.53 27.34 2.32
C PHE A 228 -3.96 28.33 3.42
N PHE A 229 -3.55 28.07 4.67
CA PHE A 229 -3.83 28.94 5.80
C PHE A 229 -2.79 30.06 5.93
#